data_AF-A0A181ZEZ1-F1
#
_entry.id   AF-A0A181ZEZ1-F1
#
_cell.length_a   1.000
_cell.length_b   1.000
_cell.length_c   1.000
_cell.angle_alpha   90.00
_cell.angle_beta   90.00
_cell.angle_gamma   90.00
#
_symmetry.space_group_name_H-M   'P 1'
#
loop_
_entity.id
_entity.type
_entity.pdbx_description
1 polymer ?
#
loop_
_entity_poly.entity_id
_entity_poly.type
_entity_poly.pdbx_seq_one_letter_code
_entity_poly.pdbx_strand_id
1 'polypeptide(L)'
;MITDDGVRSGVMRMLNTHQTTVSVPEISVGRSAARCPVCQARALDIVLLVRTPANPFRPSDPIAARHVTQATSTAAPISTINANTIAPDTAPTLACWSVNGKVPGDRWRGSLRTTGGWRTVSAPRGPYADASLLEWGSITKGLVGTTASITLEVERPVAYYLPGVPDAAMAVADLVHHTSGLPRVPATIRDSLFRDPYRSAVGVPLDLAAALPVSPRGQYVYSNLGYALLGAVLDKVHGDWFAAVRDHVLQPAGITSAALVPDPSDRVMPRLLGRAIRPWALGASSFAAAGGVWSTFDDLCRYADWALESGAPRSRTVSWQRSVTSIWINGEVRAAGAVIASAGGVTAVVHALAKAPGATDRIAAALVEQEVRRTPDG
;
A
#
# COMPACT_ATOMS: atom_id res chain seq x y z
N MET A 1 -2.81 -40.25 -49.74
CA MET A 1 -2.68 -41.52 -50.49
C MET A 1 -1.20 -41.85 -50.48
N ILE A 2 -0.82 -43.07 -50.08
CA ILE A 2 0.56 -43.50 -49.72
C ILE A 2 0.98 -42.86 -48.36
N THR A 3 1.06 -43.53 -47.18
CA THR A 3 1.67 -44.82 -46.70
C THR A 3 3.21 -44.80 -46.73
N ASP A 4 4.05 -45.53 -45.96
CA ASP A 4 4.05 -46.30 -44.68
C ASP A 4 5.55 -46.69 -44.43
N ASP A 5 6.09 -47.18 -43.30
CA ASP A 5 5.78 -47.28 -41.85
C ASP A 5 7.12 -47.64 -41.11
N GLY A 6 7.14 -47.69 -39.77
CA GLY A 6 8.19 -48.36 -38.96
C GLY A 6 9.08 -47.41 -38.14
N VAL A 7 9.22 -47.41 -36.80
CA VAL A 7 9.13 -48.39 -35.68
C VAL A 7 10.49 -49.00 -35.24
N ARG A 8 10.97 -48.57 -34.05
CA ARG A 8 11.95 -49.23 -33.11
C ARG A 8 13.40 -49.45 -33.62
N SER A 9 14.45 -49.63 -32.79
CA SER A 9 14.77 -49.34 -31.36
C SER A 9 16.25 -49.75 -31.10
N GLY A 10 17.02 -49.13 -30.17
CA GLY A 10 18.27 -49.78 -29.69
C GLY A 10 19.44 -48.94 -29.12
N VAL A 11 19.36 -48.55 -27.85
CA VAL A 11 20.37 -48.73 -26.77
C VAL A 11 21.90 -48.62 -27.08
N MET A 12 22.48 -47.48 -26.68
CA MET A 12 23.66 -47.32 -25.77
C MET A 12 25.06 -47.90 -26.09
N ARG A 13 26.08 -47.01 -26.24
CA ARG A 13 27.23 -46.91 -25.30
C ARG A 13 28.09 -45.64 -25.51
N MET A 14 28.78 -45.23 -24.44
CA MET A 14 29.69 -44.07 -24.36
C MET A 14 31.03 -44.30 -25.09
N LEU A 15 31.73 -43.20 -25.44
CA LEU A 15 33.14 -42.97 -25.05
C LEU A 15 33.61 -41.52 -25.31
N ASN A 16 34.57 -41.07 -24.48
CA ASN A 16 35.32 -39.80 -24.47
C ASN A 16 35.72 -39.26 -25.86
N THR A 17 35.92 -37.96 -26.13
CA THR A 17 36.73 -36.93 -25.44
C THR A 17 36.41 -35.52 -25.97
N HIS A 18 36.55 -34.47 -25.15
CA HIS A 18 37.54 -33.39 -25.35
C HIS A 18 37.38 -32.24 -24.34
N GLN A 19 38.52 -31.73 -23.87
CA GLN A 19 38.59 -30.46 -23.15
C GLN A 19 38.31 -29.32 -24.15
N THR A 20 37.43 -28.39 -23.77
CA THR A 20 37.30 -27.10 -24.46
C THR A 20 37.56 -25.99 -23.45
N THR A 21 38.69 -25.30 -23.62
CA THR A 21 39.02 -24.09 -22.88
C THR A 21 37.98 -23.02 -23.20
N VAL A 22 37.26 -22.54 -22.19
CA VAL A 22 36.31 -21.43 -22.36
C VAL A 22 37.08 -20.12 -22.34
N SER A 23 37.24 -19.50 -23.52
CA SER A 23 37.72 -18.13 -23.64
C SER A 23 36.71 -17.16 -23.02
N VAL A 24 37.16 -16.35 -22.06
CA VAL A 24 36.36 -15.25 -21.51
C VAL A 24 36.38 -14.07 -22.49
N PRO A 25 35.24 -13.50 -22.90
CA PRO A 25 35.24 -12.29 -23.71
C PRO A 25 35.65 -11.06 -22.87
N GLU A 26 36.68 -10.34 -23.31
CA GLU A 26 37.01 -9.04 -22.76
C GLU A 26 35.90 -8.01 -23.08
N ILE A 27 35.25 -7.48 -22.05
CA ILE A 27 34.29 -6.38 -22.21
C ILE A 27 35.06 -5.06 -22.21
N SER A 28 35.25 -4.49 -23.41
CA SER A 28 35.79 -3.15 -23.59
C SER A 28 34.84 -2.09 -23.00
N VAL A 29 35.35 -1.29 -22.06
CA VAL A 29 34.57 -0.23 -21.39
C VAL A 29 34.61 1.06 -22.21
N GLY A 30 33.66 1.19 -23.13
CA GLY A 30 33.42 2.44 -23.86
C GLY A 30 32.82 3.53 -22.96
N ARG A 31 33.60 4.57 -22.62
CA ARG A 31 33.11 5.74 -21.87
C ARG A 31 32.18 6.61 -22.72
N SER A 32 30.87 6.44 -22.56
CA SER A 32 29.88 7.40 -23.07
C SER A 32 29.69 8.57 -22.09
N ALA A 33 30.12 9.77 -22.48
CA ALA A 33 30.04 10.99 -21.65
C ALA A 33 28.73 11.77 -21.85
N ALA A 34 27.60 11.08 -22.05
CA ALA A 34 26.30 11.71 -22.24
C ALA A 34 25.78 12.34 -20.93
N ARG A 35 25.45 13.65 -20.97
CA ARG A 35 24.78 14.36 -19.87
C ARG A 35 23.26 14.30 -20.04
N CYS A 36 22.51 14.40 -18.95
CA CYS A 36 21.06 14.61 -19.01
C CYS A 36 20.74 15.96 -19.72
N PRO A 37 19.89 15.99 -20.76
CA PRO A 37 19.58 17.22 -21.50
C PRO A 37 18.74 18.24 -20.71
N VAL A 38 18.16 17.85 -19.56
CA VAL A 38 17.31 18.72 -18.72
C VAL A 38 18.06 19.32 -17.53
N CYS A 39 19.00 18.59 -16.90
CA CYS A 39 19.71 19.05 -15.70
C CYS A 39 21.25 19.02 -15.81
N GLN A 40 21.81 18.61 -16.95
CA GLN A 40 23.25 18.51 -17.25
C GLN A 40 24.14 17.73 -16.26
N ALA A 41 23.55 17.02 -15.30
CA ALA A 41 24.27 16.14 -14.38
C ALA A 41 25.02 15.03 -15.15
N ARG A 42 26.21 14.65 -14.63
CA ARG A 42 26.95 13.47 -15.07
C ARG A 42 26.43 12.24 -14.33
N ALA A 43 26.27 11.13 -15.02
CA ALA A 43 26.19 9.83 -14.35
C ALA A 43 27.54 9.55 -13.68
N LEU A 44 27.49 9.16 -12.40
CA LEU A 44 28.61 8.60 -11.65
C LEU A 44 28.19 7.20 -11.21
N ASP A 45 29.13 6.26 -11.29
CA ASP A 45 28.85 4.84 -11.42
C ASP A 45 28.18 4.22 -10.18
N ILE A 46 27.14 3.41 -10.40
CA ILE A 46 26.60 2.46 -9.42
C ILE A 46 27.07 1.07 -9.83
N VAL A 47 28.20 0.63 -9.27
CA VAL A 47 28.62 -0.77 -9.32
C VAL A 47 28.14 -1.46 -8.04
N LEU A 48 27.12 -2.31 -8.17
CA LEU A 48 26.55 -3.05 -7.05
C LEU A 48 27.39 -4.30 -6.74
N LEU A 49 28.28 -4.24 -5.74
CA LEU A 49 29.02 -5.41 -5.27
C LEU A 49 28.16 -6.26 -4.34
N VAL A 50 27.41 -7.21 -4.92
CA VAL A 50 26.73 -8.27 -4.16
C VAL A 50 27.72 -9.42 -3.92
N ARG A 51 28.26 -9.52 -2.70
CA ARG A 51 28.90 -10.76 -2.23
C ARG A 51 27.85 -11.68 -1.59
N THR A 52 27.47 -12.73 -2.29
CA THR A 52 26.74 -13.87 -1.70
C THR A 52 27.72 -14.81 -0.98
N PRO A 53 27.49 -15.18 0.29
CA PRO A 53 28.12 -16.37 0.86
C PRO A 53 27.55 -17.62 0.20
N ALA A 54 28.41 -18.55 -0.22
CA ALA A 54 27.96 -19.84 -0.74
C ALA A 54 27.38 -20.71 0.39
N ASN A 55 26.26 -21.38 0.13
CA ASN A 55 25.66 -22.36 1.01
C ASN A 55 25.90 -23.79 0.48
N PRO A 56 26.64 -24.64 1.19
CA PRO A 56 26.69 -26.08 0.91
C PRO A 56 25.88 -26.90 1.93
N PHE A 57 25.33 -28.02 1.44
CA PHE A 57 24.70 -29.15 2.15
C PHE A 57 23.17 -29.17 2.43
N ARG A 58 22.63 -30.35 2.11
CA ARG A 58 21.40 -31.05 2.53
C ARG A 58 21.88 -32.46 3.00
N PRO A 59 21.04 -33.34 3.57
CA PRO A 59 20.01 -33.14 4.60
C PRO A 59 20.02 -34.25 5.70
N SER A 60 19.48 -33.99 6.90
CA SER A 60 18.92 -35.05 7.79
C SER A 60 18.22 -34.49 9.03
N ASP A 61 16.97 -34.93 9.28
CA ASP A 61 16.22 -34.86 10.55
C ASP A 61 16.69 -35.97 11.53
N PRO A 62 16.12 -36.16 12.78
CA PRO A 62 15.26 -35.30 13.61
C PRO A 62 15.66 -35.16 15.11
N ILE A 63 14.97 -34.24 15.83
CA ILE A 63 14.52 -34.30 17.26
C ILE A 63 15.49 -34.70 18.40
N ALA A 64 15.86 -33.72 19.26
CA ALA A 64 15.96 -33.75 20.74
C ALA A 64 16.58 -32.42 21.23
N ALA A 65 16.48 -31.90 22.46
CA ALA A 65 15.52 -31.86 23.56
C ALA A 65 16.20 -31.05 24.71
N ARG A 66 15.43 -30.20 25.44
CA ARG A 66 15.69 -29.64 26.81
C ARG A 66 16.66 -28.44 27.05
N HIS A 67 16.05 -27.36 27.56
CA HIS A 67 16.39 -26.48 28.70
C HIS A 67 17.84 -26.12 29.10
N VAL A 68 18.10 -24.80 29.23
CA VAL A 68 18.67 -24.12 30.43
C VAL A 68 18.03 -22.72 30.58
N THR A 69 18.00 -22.17 31.81
CA THR A 69 17.29 -20.94 32.27
C THR A 69 18.18 -19.72 32.57
N GLN A 70 17.57 -18.51 32.53
CA GLN A 70 17.95 -17.25 33.25
C GLN A 70 19.30 -16.56 32.88
N ALA A 71 19.49 -15.23 32.99
CA ALA A 71 18.59 -14.07 33.22
C ALA A 71 19.25 -12.70 32.84
N THR A 72 18.44 -11.63 32.90
CA THR A 72 18.77 -10.19 33.08
C THR A 72 19.46 -9.33 31.99
N SER A 73 18.78 -8.20 31.71
CA SER A 73 19.30 -6.84 31.38
C SER A 73 20.06 -6.60 30.06
N THR A 74 19.42 -5.89 29.13
CA THR A 74 19.77 -4.51 28.70
C THR A 74 18.76 -3.98 27.66
N ALA A 75 18.78 -2.68 27.39
CA ALA A 75 17.78 -1.99 26.55
C ALA A 75 17.67 -2.56 25.12
N ALA A 76 16.43 -2.73 24.64
CA ALA A 76 16.18 -3.14 23.26
C ALA A 76 16.44 -1.98 22.28
N PRO A 77 17.25 -2.16 21.23
CA PRO A 77 17.44 -1.15 20.21
C PRO A 77 16.18 -0.96 19.37
N ILE A 78 15.90 0.27 18.97
CA ILE A 78 14.86 0.61 18.00
C ILE A 78 15.11 -0.19 16.72
N SER A 79 14.13 -0.99 16.31
CA SER A 79 14.26 -1.85 15.13
C SER A 79 14.35 -1.02 13.87
N THR A 80 15.50 -1.13 13.19
CA THR A 80 15.75 -0.47 11.91
C THR A 80 14.69 -0.88 10.89
N ILE A 81 13.94 0.09 10.35
CA ILE A 81 12.95 -0.17 9.30
C ILE A 81 13.70 -0.76 8.10
N ASN A 82 13.41 -2.03 7.81
CA ASN A 82 14.12 -2.77 6.78
C ASN A 82 13.64 -2.30 5.39
N ALA A 83 14.51 -1.63 4.63
CA ALA A 83 14.16 -0.92 3.39
C ALA A 83 13.73 -1.82 2.21
N ASN A 84 13.73 -3.15 2.40
CA ASN A 84 13.48 -4.15 1.35
C ASN A 84 12.00 -4.42 1.02
N THR A 85 11.06 -3.62 1.53
CA THR A 85 9.63 -3.68 1.12
C THR A 85 9.26 -2.71 0.00
N ILE A 86 10.22 -1.96 -0.56
CA ILE A 86 10.03 -1.15 -1.77
C ILE A 86 10.28 -2.02 -3.00
N ALA A 87 9.27 -2.19 -3.86
CA ALA A 87 9.41 -2.90 -5.13
C ALA A 87 10.47 -2.21 -6.03
N PRO A 88 11.42 -2.94 -6.63
CA PRO A 88 12.66 -2.35 -7.15
C PRO A 88 12.54 -1.49 -8.43
N ASP A 89 11.42 -1.51 -9.16
CA ASP A 89 11.32 -0.97 -10.53
C ASP A 89 10.80 0.47 -10.69
N THR A 90 10.88 1.31 -9.65
CA THR A 90 10.34 2.70 -9.69
C THR A 90 11.35 3.79 -10.08
N ALA A 91 12.57 3.43 -10.49
CA ALA A 91 13.72 4.34 -10.46
C ALA A 91 13.72 5.57 -11.41
N PRO A 92 13.45 5.49 -12.74
CA PRO A 92 13.89 6.54 -13.66
C PRO A 92 13.13 7.87 -13.59
N THR A 93 11.81 7.83 -13.37
CA THR A 93 10.95 9.03 -13.45
C THR A 93 10.81 9.78 -12.12
N LEU A 94 11.07 9.10 -11.00
CA LEU A 94 11.04 9.69 -9.66
C LEU A 94 12.35 10.40 -9.28
N ALA A 95 13.47 10.08 -9.96
CA ALA A 95 14.78 10.66 -9.69
C ALA A 95 14.84 12.20 -9.82
N CYS A 96 14.01 12.82 -10.67
CA CYS A 96 13.92 14.28 -10.78
C CYS A 96 13.21 14.96 -9.59
N TRP A 97 12.54 14.20 -8.72
CA TRP A 97 11.81 14.71 -7.56
C TRP A 97 12.50 14.43 -6.22
N SER A 98 13.55 13.59 -6.23
CA SER A 98 14.27 13.16 -5.03
C SER A 98 15.51 14.00 -4.72
N VAL A 99 15.58 15.26 -5.18
CA VAL A 99 16.65 16.18 -4.77
C VAL A 99 16.43 16.52 -3.28
N ASN A 100 17.12 15.78 -2.41
CA ASN A 100 17.09 15.82 -0.93
C ASN A 100 15.84 15.27 -0.24
N GLY A 101 14.91 14.63 -0.93
CA GLY A 101 13.81 13.87 -0.32
C GLY A 101 12.81 14.67 0.55
N LYS A 102 12.89 16.01 0.54
CA LYS A 102 11.98 16.93 1.23
C LYS A 102 10.81 17.26 0.31
N VAL A 103 9.58 17.10 0.79
CA VAL A 103 8.40 17.61 0.08
C VAL A 103 8.33 19.13 0.32
N PRO A 104 8.20 19.96 -0.74
CA PRO A 104 8.02 21.42 -0.60
C PRO A 104 6.87 21.78 0.34
N GLY A 105 7.02 22.84 1.14
CA GLY A 105 6.08 23.20 2.22
C GLY A 105 4.70 23.68 1.75
N ASP A 106 4.52 23.93 0.46
CA ASP A 106 3.26 24.19 -0.23
C ASP A 106 2.58 22.90 -0.75
N ARG A 107 3.25 21.75 -0.63
CA ARG A 107 2.80 20.46 -1.18
C ARG A 107 2.43 19.43 -0.12
N TRP A 108 2.53 19.74 1.17
CA TRP A 108 2.01 18.87 2.22
C TRP A 108 1.32 19.64 3.35
N ARG A 109 0.25 19.04 3.89
CA ARG A 109 -0.36 19.44 5.16
C ARG A 109 -0.06 18.40 6.22
N GLY A 110 0.01 18.84 7.48
CA GLY A 110 0.27 17.96 8.61
C GLY A 110 -0.22 18.54 9.92
N SER A 111 -0.76 17.69 10.78
CA SER A 111 -1.16 18.00 12.15
C SER A 111 -0.68 16.90 13.10
N LEU A 112 -0.35 17.30 14.32
CA LEU A 112 0.00 16.41 15.43
C LEU A 112 -1.08 16.52 16.50
N ARG A 113 -1.42 15.39 17.14
CA ARG A 113 -2.27 15.31 18.32
C ARG A 113 -1.45 14.78 19.48
N THR A 114 -1.54 15.46 20.63
CA THR A 114 -1.01 14.99 21.92
C THR A 114 -2.13 15.02 22.96
N THR A 115 -1.80 14.86 24.24
CA THR A 115 -2.74 15.10 25.35
C THR A 115 -3.30 16.52 25.38
N GLY A 116 -2.57 17.51 24.84
CA GLY A 116 -3.01 18.90 24.69
C GLY A 116 -3.93 19.16 23.49
N GLY A 117 -4.35 18.13 22.75
CA GLY A 117 -5.17 18.26 21.55
C GLY A 117 -4.37 18.40 20.25
N TRP A 118 -5.00 18.96 19.21
CA TRP A 118 -4.41 19.09 17.88
C TRP A 118 -3.58 20.37 17.71
N ARG A 119 -2.41 20.22 17.06
CA ARG A 119 -1.52 21.30 16.63
C ARG A 119 -1.19 21.13 15.15
N THR A 120 -1.52 22.13 14.34
CA THR A 120 -1.12 22.16 12.93
C THR A 120 0.40 22.33 12.83
N VAL A 121 1.06 21.49 12.04
CA VAL A 121 2.51 21.55 11.76
C VAL A 121 2.81 22.06 10.35
N SER A 122 1.90 21.84 9.40
CA SER A 122 1.92 22.50 8.08
C SER A 122 0.53 23.05 7.74
N ALA A 123 0.43 24.37 7.73
CA ALA A 123 -0.76 25.14 7.39
C ALA A 123 -1.12 25.02 5.90
N PRO A 124 -2.40 25.18 5.51
CA PRO A 124 -2.79 25.19 4.11
C PRO A 124 -2.06 26.29 3.33
N ARG A 125 -1.44 25.92 2.21
CA ARG A 125 -0.73 26.79 1.27
C ARG A 125 -0.86 26.21 -0.14
N GLY A 126 -0.73 27.08 -1.16
CA GLY A 126 -0.83 26.66 -2.56
C GLY A 126 -2.13 25.88 -2.82
N PRO A 127 -2.09 24.70 -3.46
CA PRO A 127 -3.29 23.92 -3.77
C PRO A 127 -4.21 23.61 -2.58
N TYR A 128 -3.71 23.59 -1.34
CA TYR A 128 -4.51 23.36 -0.13
C TYR A 128 -5.23 24.61 0.40
N ALA A 129 -4.94 25.79 -0.17
CA ALA A 129 -5.65 27.04 0.11
C ALA A 129 -6.73 27.32 -0.96
N ASP A 130 -6.53 26.84 -2.18
CA ASP A 130 -7.44 27.05 -3.33
C ASP A 130 -8.65 26.09 -3.32
N ALA A 131 -8.53 24.94 -2.65
CA ALA A 131 -9.49 23.85 -2.61
C ALA A 131 -9.38 23.06 -1.30
N SER A 132 -10.38 22.21 -0.97
CA SER A 132 -10.48 21.56 0.34
C SER A 132 -10.43 20.02 0.32
N LEU A 133 -10.90 19.38 -0.75
CA LEU A 133 -11.08 17.92 -0.81
C LEU A 133 -9.82 17.21 -1.35
N LEU A 134 -9.35 16.24 -0.59
CA LEU A 134 -8.12 15.47 -0.84
C LEU A 134 -8.45 14.05 -1.30
N GLU A 135 -7.60 13.43 -2.11
CA GLU A 135 -7.64 11.96 -2.26
C GLU A 135 -7.16 11.30 -0.95
N TRP A 136 -8.06 10.66 -0.21
CA TRP A 136 -7.67 9.89 0.97
C TRP A 136 -6.96 8.59 0.60
N GLY A 137 -7.15 8.12 -0.65
CA GLY A 137 -6.59 6.87 -1.13
C GLY A 137 -6.99 5.71 -0.22
N SER A 138 -6.05 4.80 0.01
CA SER A 138 -6.30 3.59 0.80
C SER A 138 -6.71 3.81 2.27
N ILE A 139 -6.67 5.02 2.84
CA ILE A 139 -7.35 5.32 4.12
C ILE A 139 -8.83 4.92 4.05
N THR A 140 -9.45 4.98 2.86
CA THR A 140 -10.80 4.47 2.56
C THR A 140 -11.02 3.04 3.08
N LYS A 141 -9.99 2.17 3.04
CA LYS A 141 -10.07 0.80 3.54
C LYS A 141 -10.31 0.74 5.06
N GLY A 142 -9.79 1.70 5.82
CA GLY A 142 -10.10 1.82 7.25
C GLY A 142 -11.60 2.04 7.47
N LEU A 143 -12.21 2.92 6.68
CA LEU A 143 -13.66 3.22 6.72
C LEU A 143 -14.51 1.98 6.35
N VAL A 144 -14.21 1.37 5.19
CA VAL A 144 -14.95 0.21 4.65
C VAL A 144 -14.78 -1.02 5.54
N GLY A 145 -13.55 -1.32 5.96
CA GLY A 145 -13.25 -2.44 6.84
C GLY A 145 -13.87 -2.28 8.22
N THR A 146 -13.86 -1.07 8.78
CA THR A 146 -14.56 -0.77 10.04
C THR A 146 -16.07 -0.97 9.90
N THR A 147 -16.67 -0.48 8.81
CA THR A 147 -18.12 -0.65 8.53
C THR A 147 -18.48 -2.13 8.46
N ALA A 148 -17.69 -2.93 7.74
CA ALA A 148 -17.85 -4.39 7.71
C ALA A 148 -17.69 -5.03 9.09
N SER A 149 -16.67 -4.67 9.86
CA SER A 149 -16.43 -5.19 11.22
C SER A 149 -17.44 -4.75 12.28
N ILE A 150 -18.31 -3.79 11.98
CA ILE A 150 -19.40 -3.34 12.87
C ILE A 150 -20.74 -3.94 12.44
N THR A 151 -20.96 -4.16 11.13
CA THR A 151 -22.29 -4.48 10.58
C THR A 151 -22.45 -5.91 10.04
N LEU A 152 -21.37 -6.67 9.89
CA LEU A 152 -21.37 -8.01 9.31
C LEU A 152 -20.82 -9.06 10.29
N GLU A 153 -21.23 -10.31 10.10
CA GLU A 153 -20.53 -11.46 10.69
C GLU A 153 -19.22 -11.69 9.93
N VAL A 154 -18.09 -11.29 10.50
CA VAL A 154 -16.81 -11.28 9.77
C VAL A 154 -16.24 -12.68 9.52
N GLU A 155 -16.58 -13.65 10.36
CA GLU A 155 -16.23 -15.07 10.20
C GLU A 155 -17.04 -15.75 9.08
N ARG A 156 -18.15 -15.15 8.64
CA ARG A 156 -19.03 -15.74 7.62
C ARG A 156 -18.35 -15.69 6.24
N PRO A 157 -18.47 -16.76 5.43
CA PRO A 157 -17.92 -16.75 4.07
C PRO A 157 -18.52 -15.64 3.19
N VAL A 158 -17.67 -15.00 2.38
CA VAL A 158 -18.08 -13.98 1.40
C VAL A 158 -19.11 -14.56 0.42
N ALA A 159 -18.97 -15.84 0.06
CA ALA A 159 -19.91 -16.56 -0.81
C ALA A 159 -21.35 -16.64 -0.26
N TYR A 160 -21.57 -16.46 1.05
CA TYR A 160 -22.91 -16.33 1.62
C TYR A 160 -23.63 -15.07 1.10
N TYR A 161 -22.90 -13.95 1.06
CA TYR A 161 -23.42 -12.67 0.57
C TYR A 161 -23.38 -12.61 -0.95
N LEU A 162 -22.31 -13.13 -1.56
CA LEU A 162 -22.01 -13.05 -2.98
C LEU A 162 -21.74 -14.46 -3.57
N PRO A 163 -22.78 -15.26 -3.90
CA PRO A 163 -22.65 -16.66 -4.34
C PRO A 163 -21.84 -16.90 -5.63
N GLY A 164 -21.40 -15.86 -6.33
CA GLY A 164 -20.55 -15.94 -7.53
C GLY A 164 -19.04 -15.85 -7.26
N VAL A 165 -18.59 -15.79 -6.00
CA VAL A 165 -17.16 -15.75 -5.65
C VAL A 165 -16.55 -17.16 -5.72
N PRO A 166 -15.42 -17.39 -6.42
CA PRO A 166 -14.84 -18.71 -6.60
C PRO A 166 -14.39 -19.43 -5.31
N ASP A 167 -13.86 -18.69 -4.33
CA ASP A 167 -13.48 -19.26 -3.03
C ASP A 167 -14.66 -19.23 -2.05
N ALA A 168 -15.34 -20.37 -1.93
CA ALA A 168 -16.47 -20.56 -1.02
C ALA A 168 -16.10 -20.52 0.48
N ALA A 169 -14.81 -20.58 0.83
CA ALA A 169 -14.32 -20.59 2.21
C ALA A 169 -13.66 -19.26 2.65
N MET A 170 -13.51 -18.29 1.74
CA MET A 170 -13.00 -16.96 2.03
C MET A 170 -13.94 -16.23 3.00
N ALA A 171 -13.47 -15.89 4.21
CA ALA A 171 -14.27 -15.15 5.19
C ALA A 171 -14.28 -13.64 4.88
N VAL A 172 -15.28 -12.91 5.38
CA VAL A 172 -15.28 -11.43 5.32
C VAL A 172 -14.04 -10.86 6.05
N ALA A 173 -13.62 -11.49 7.15
CA ALA A 173 -12.39 -11.17 7.88
C ALA A 173 -11.12 -11.30 7.00
N ASP A 174 -11.09 -12.26 6.06
CA ASP A 174 -9.96 -12.43 5.14
C ASP A 174 -9.83 -11.26 4.15
N LEU A 175 -10.92 -10.58 3.83
CA LEU A 175 -10.91 -9.33 3.05
C LEU A 175 -10.40 -8.17 3.91
N VAL A 176 -10.97 -7.99 5.10
CA VAL A 176 -10.64 -6.92 6.05
C VAL A 176 -9.15 -6.92 6.41
N HIS A 177 -8.58 -8.10 6.66
CA HIS A 177 -7.19 -8.27 7.10
C HIS A 177 -6.18 -8.53 5.98
N HIS A 178 -6.59 -8.48 4.71
CA HIS A 178 -5.74 -8.80 3.56
C HIS A 178 -5.15 -10.22 3.61
N THR A 179 -5.88 -11.21 4.16
CA THR A 179 -5.47 -12.62 4.25
C THR A 179 -6.19 -13.57 3.29
N SER A 180 -7.07 -13.04 2.43
CA SER A 180 -7.80 -13.79 1.39
C SER A 180 -6.95 -14.38 0.28
N GLY A 181 -5.67 -14.01 0.19
CA GLY A 181 -4.77 -14.38 -0.90
C GLY A 181 -5.12 -13.77 -2.26
N LEU A 182 -6.09 -12.84 -2.32
CA LEU A 182 -6.44 -12.11 -3.55
C LEU A 182 -5.30 -11.17 -3.98
N PRO A 183 -5.04 -11.02 -5.29
CA PRO A 183 -4.01 -10.10 -5.79
C PRO A 183 -4.38 -8.64 -5.53
N ARG A 184 -3.41 -7.72 -5.75
CA ARG A 184 -3.67 -6.28 -5.62
C ARG A 184 -4.85 -5.82 -6.47
N VAL A 185 -4.88 -6.24 -7.73
CA VAL A 185 -5.95 -6.07 -8.72
C VAL A 185 -6.03 -7.33 -9.58
N PRO A 186 -7.16 -7.62 -10.26
CA PRO A 186 -7.25 -8.74 -11.20
C PRO A 186 -6.19 -8.67 -12.31
N ALA A 187 -5.77 -9.82 -12.85
CA ALA A 187 -4.80 -9.91 -13.94
C ALA A 187 -5.27 -9.22 -15.25
N THR A 188 -6.58 -8.99 -15.40
CA THR A 188 -7.17 -8.21 -16.50
C THR A 188 -6.86 -6.70 -16.40
N ILE A 189 -6.58 -6.19 -15.20
CA ILE A 189 -6.17 -4.81 -14.97
C ILE A 189 -4.65 -4.71 -15.12
N ARG A 190 -4.20 -4.13 -16.24
CA ARG A 190 -2.78 -3.80 -16.43
C ARG A 190 -2.40 -2.60 -15.58
N ASP A 191 -1.75 -2.86 -14.46
CA ASP A 191 -1.05 -1.84 -13.71
C ASP A 191 0.03 -1.19 -14.58
N SER A 192 0.07 0.14 -14.62
CA SER A 192 0.91 0.88 -15.57
C SER A 192 1.25 2.24 -15.01
N LEU A 193 2.55 2.56 -14.98
CA LEU A 193 3.09 3.84 -14.50
C LEU A 193 2.49 5.07 -15.20
N PHE A 194 2.00 4.92 -16.43
CA PHE A 194 1.52 6.03 -17.26
C PHE A 194 0.00 6.10 -17.42
N ARG A 195 -0.72 4.99 -17.18
CA ARG A 195 -2.17 4.90 -17.39
C ARG A 195 -2.92 4.89 -16.05
N ASP A 196 -4.23 5.06 -16.14
CA ASP A 196 -5.13 4.88 -15.02
C ASP A 196 -5.60 3.41 -15.01
N PRO A 197 -5.17 2.58 -14.05
CA PRO A 197 -5.51 1.16 -14.05
C PRO A 197 -6.99 0.92 -13.76
N TYR A 198 -7.68 1.85 -13.10
CA TYR A 198 -9.10 1.70 -12.76
C TYR A 198 -10.03 2.18 -13.88
N ARG A 199 -9.48 2.78 -14.95
CA ARG A 199 -10.28 3.41 -16.01
C ARG A 199 -11.23 2.46 -16.73
N SER A 200 -10.85 1.18 -16.89
CA SER A 200 -11.71 0.15 -17.49
C SER A 200 -12.80 -0.37 -16.54
N ALA A 201 -12.71 -0.06 -15.24
CA ALA A 201 -13.68 -0.43 -14.23
C ALA A 201 -14.67 0.72 -13.89
N VAL A 202 -14.56 1.87 -14.56
CA VAL A 202 -15.45 3.04 -14.35
C VAL A 202 -16.85 2.73 -14.87
N GLY A 203 -17.85 2.79 -13.99
CA GLY A 203 -19.24 2.44 -14.32
C GLY A 203 -19.47 0.97 -14.67
N VAL A 204 -18.50 0.09 -14.40
CA VAL A 204 -18.58 -1.35 -14.66
C VAL A 204 -18.69 -2.09 -13.31
N PRO A 205 -19.70 -2.95 -13.11
CA PRO A 205 -19.81 -3.78 -11.90
C PRO A 205 -18.56 -4.61 -11.63
N LEU A 206 -18.34 -5.00 -10.37
CA LEU A 206 -17.23 -5.90 -10.03
C LEU A 206 -17.52 -7.30 -10.60
N ASP A 207 -16.60 -7.82 -11.40
CA ASP A 207 -16.62 -9.22 -11.81
C ASP A 207 -16.19 -10.11 -10.63
N LEU A 208 -17.14 -10.85 -10.07
CA LEU A 208 -16.89 -11.76 -8.95
C LEU A 208 -16.02 -12.96 -9.36
N ALA A 209 -16.08 -13.39 -10.63
CA ALA A 209 -15.27 -14.51 -11.12
C ALA A 209 -13.79 -14.15 -11.20
N ALA A 210 -13.45 -12.85 -11.23
CA ALA A 210 -12.08 -12.37 -11.16
C ALA A 210 -11.46 -12.43 -9.74
N ALA A 211 -12.25 -12.77 -8.70
CA ALA A 211 -11.78 -12.93 -7.32
C ALA A 211 -11.07 -14.28 -7.09
N LEU A 212 -10.00 -14.51 -7.85
CA LEU A 212 -9.16 -15.71 -7.77
C LEU A 212 -7.95 -15.47 -6.84
N PRO A 213 -7.76 -16.28 -5.79
CA PRO A 213 -6.56 -16.21 -4.96
C PRO A 213 -5.29 -16.54 -5.76
N VAL A 214 -4.22 -15.78 -5.51
CA VAL A 214 -2.86 -15.99 -6.07
C VAL A 214 -1.85 -16.46 -5.03
N SER A 215 -2.24 -16.49 -3.75
CA SER A 215 -1.47 -17.06 -2.64
C SER A 215 -2.39 -17.85 -1.69
N PRO A 216 -1.84 -18.68 -0.79
CA PRO A 216 -2.62 -19.34 0.24
C PRO A 216 -3.37 -18.35 1.14
N ARG A 217 -4.61 -18.70 1.51
CA ARG A 217 -5.40 -17.99 2.51
C ARG A 217 -4.70 -18.01 3.87
N GLY A 218 -4.85 -16.95 4.65
CA GLY A 218 -4.11 -16.72 5.90
C GLY A 218 -2.77 -16.00 5.73
N GLN A 219 -2.21 -15.92 4.51
CA GLN A 219 -1.02 -15.12 4.23
C GLN A 219 -1.40 -13.68 3.88
N TYR A 220 -0.69 -12.71 4.45
CA TYR A 220 -0.92 -11.29 4.17
C TYR A 220 -0.51 -10.92 2.73
N VAL A 221 -1.48 -10.52 1.92
CA VAL A 221 -1.30 -9.97 0.56
C VAL A 221 -2.20 -8.75 0.40
N TYR A 222 -1.58 -7.58 0.27
CA TYR A 222 -2.31 -6.32 0.13
C TYR A 222 -3.18 -6.29 -1.13
N SER A 223 -4.50 -6.23 -0.93
CA SER A 223 -5.49 -6.40 -1.99
C SER A 223 -6.45 -5.22 -2.10
N ASN A 224 -6.48 -4.54 -3.26
CA ASN A 224 -7.57 -3.62 -3.60
C ASN A 224 -8.79 -4.41 -4.11
N LEU A 225 -8.57 -5.58 -4.76
CA LEU A 225 -9.65 -6.48 -5.17
C LEU A 225 -10.45 -6.99 -3.98
N GLY A 226 -9.80 -7.37 -2.87
CA GLY A 226 -10.48 -7.79 -1.65
C GLY A 226 -11.35 -6.67 -1.04
N TYR A 227 -10.93 -5.40 -1.14
CA TYR A 227 -11.75 -4.28 -0.69
C TYR A 227 -12.83 -3.85 -1.68
N ALA A 228 -12.63 -4.05 -2.99
CA ALA A 228 -13.71 -3.94 -3.97
C ALA A 228 -14.80 -4.98 -3.68
N LEU A 229 -14.39 -6.22 -3.38
CA LEU A 229 -15.30 -7.31 -3.01
C LEU A 229 -16.01 -7.03 -1.68
N LEU A 230 -15.31 -6.47 -0.69
CA LEU A 230 -15.90 -6.04 0.58
C LEU A 230 -16.92 -4.91 0.41
N GLY A 231 -16.67 -3.98 -0.52
CA GLY A 231 -17.65 -2.99 -0.97
C GLY A 231 -18.90 -3.65 -1.54
N ALA A 232 -18.75 -4.62 -2.44
CA ALA A 232 -19.87 -5.37 -3.01
C ALA A 232 -20.66 -6.19 -1.96
N VAL A 233 -20.01 -6.68 -0.89
CA VAL A 233 -20.72 -7.29 0.26
C VAL A 233 -21.55 -6.25 1.01
N LEU A 234 -21.01 -5.05 1.25
CA LEU A 234 -21.74 -3.97 1.90
C LEU A 234 -22.90 -3.45 1.02
N ASP A 235 -22.73 -3.31 -0.29
CA ASP A 235 -23.82 -3.01 -1.24
C ASP A 235 -24.94 -4.07 -1.15
N LYS A 236 -24.57 -5.35 -1.05
CA LYS A 236 -25.54 -6.45 -0.96
C LYS A 236 -26.36 -6.43 0.32
N VAL A 237 -25.79 -5.93 1.43
CA VAL A 237 -26.43 -5.92 2.76
C VAL A 237 -27.18 -4.61 3.02
N HIS A 238 -26.59 -3.47 2.64
CA HIS A 238 -27.08 -2.13 2.96
C HIS A 238 -27.67 -1.37 1.76
N GLY A 239 -27.57 -1.91 0.54
CA GLY A 239 -28.00 -1.27 -0.71
C GLY A 239 -26.99 -0.27 -1.31
N ASP A 240 -26.19 0.38 -0.46
CA ASP A 240 -25.10 1.29 -0.85
C ASP A 240 -23.98 1.23 0.21
N TRP A 241 -22.80 0.76 -0.18
CA TRP A 241 -21.64 0.64 0.71
C TRP A 241 -21.14 1.99 1.23
N PHE A 242 -21.27 3.06 0.45
CA PHE A 242 -20.82 4.39 0.82
C PHE A 242 -21.83 5.09 1.74
N ALA A 243 -23.12 4.81 1.57
CA ALA A 243 -24.13 5.14 2.57
C ALA A 243 -23.85 4.42 3.91
N ALA A 244 -23.58 3.11 3.89
CA ALA A 244 -23.24 2.37 5.11
C ALA A 244 -21.98 2.93 5.80
N VAL A 245 -20.93 3.25 5.03
CA VAL A 245 -19.72 3.94 5.56
C VAL A 245 -20.06 5.30 6.14
N ARG A 246 -20.93 6.07 5.48
CA ARG A 246 -21.34 7.38 5.96
C ARG A 246 -22.07 7.28 7.29
N ASP A 247 -23.01 6.36 7.41
CA ASP A 247 -23.93 6.30 8.54
C ASP A 247 -23.29 5.58 9.76
N HIS A 248 -22.38 4.62 9.54
CA HIS A 248 -21.68 3.89 10.62
C HIS A 248 -20.28 4.41 10.99
N VAL A 249 -19.64 5.24 10.16
CA VAL A 249 -18.28 5.76 10.42
C VAL A 249 -18.20 7.28 10.27
N LEU A 250 -18.61 7.85 9.14
CA LEU A 250 -18.38 9.28 8.88
C LEU A 250 -19.24 10.19 9.77
N GLN A 251 -20.54 9.94 9.87
CA GLN A 251 -21.44 10.69 10.76
C GLN A 251 -21.03 10.55 12.24
N PRO A 252 -20.77 9.35 12.79
CA PRO A 252 -20.21 9.20 14.14
C PRO A 252 -18.88 9.93 14.37
N ALA A 253 -18.04 10.08 13.34
CA ALA A 253 -16.79 10.84 13.40
C ALA A 253 -16.98 12.36 13.12
N GLY A 254 -18.21 12.84 12.87
CA GLY A 254 -18.48 14.25 12.55
C GLY A 254 -18.00 14.70 11.17
N ILE A 255 -17.85 13.77 10.22
CA ILE A 255 -17.34 14.00 8.86
C ILE A 255 -18.51 14.11 7.89
N THR A 256 -18.65 15.28 7.25
CA THR A 256 -19.76 15.59 6.33
C THR A 256 -19.33 15.92 4.91
N SER A 257 -18.04 16.17 4.65
CA SER A 257 -17.52 16.60 3.35
C SER A 257 -17.22 15.46 2.36
N ALA A 258 -17.47 14.21 2.75
CA ALA A 258 -16.97 13.06 2.02
C ALA A 258 -17.73 12.78 0.71
N ALA A 259 -16.99 12.54 -0.36
CA ALA A 259 -17.51 12.24 -1.69
C ALA A 259 -16.63 11.22 -2.43
N LEU A 260 -17.19 10.48 -3.39
CA LEU A 260 -16.43 9.59 -4.27
C LEU A 260 -15.96 10.31 -5.56
N VAL A 261 -16.77 11.25 -6.05
CA VAL A 261 -16.52 12.02 -7.27
C VAL A 261 -16.89 13.50 -7.03
N PRO A 262 -16.11 14.24 -6.22
CA PRO A 262 -16.38 15.67 -5.93
C PRO A 262 -16.26 16.55 -7.18
N ASP A 263 -16.79 17.77 -7.17
CA ASP A 263 -16.62 18.68 -8.31
C ASP A 263 -15.11 18.96 -8.56
N PRO A 264 -14.64 19.06 -9.82
CA PRO A 264 -13.28 19.51 -10.12
C PRO A 264 -12.81 20.79 -9.42
N SER A 265 -13.69 21.74 -9.06
CA SER A 265 -13.33 22.95 -8.29
C SER A 265 -12.85 22.65 -6.88
N ASP A 266 -13.44 21.64 -6.24
CA ASP A 266 -13.27 21.38 -4.81
C ASP A 266 -12.03 20.53 -4.52
N ARG A 267 -11.39 20.01 -5.58
CA ARG A 267 -10.27 19.06 -5.52
C ARG A 267 -8.94 19.77 -5.37
N VAL A 268 -8.22 19.43 -4.30
CA VAL A 268 -6.82 19.81 -4.10
C VAL A 268 -5.95 19.06 -5.12
N MET A 269 -5.52 19.75 -6.18
CA MET A 269 -4.87 19.12 -7.33
C MET A 269 -3.35 19.32 -7.40
N PRO A 270 -2.55 18.23 -7.46
CA PRO A 270 -1.12 18.34 -7.68
C PRO A 270 -0.83 18.87 -9.09
N ARG A 271 0.10 19.82 -9.21
CA ARG A 271 0.52 20.39 -10.51
C ARG A 271 1.97 20.03 -10.86
N LEU A 272 2.18 19.71 -12.15
CA LEU A 272 3.48 19.50 -12.78
C LEU A 272 3.61 20.43 -14.00
N LEU A 273 4.66 21.27 -14.01
CA LEU A 273 4.90 22.27 -15.06
C LEU A 273 3.64 23.10 -15.38
N GLY A 274 2.96 23.58 -14.33
CA GLY A 274 1.71 24.35 -14.43
C GLY A 274 0.44 23.54 -14.72
N ARG A 275 0.54 22.28 -15.16
CA ARG A 275 -0.62 21.44 -15.51
C ARG A 275 -1.05 20.56 -14.33
N ALA A 276 -2.36 20.45 -14.10
CA ALA A 276 -2.91 19.53 -13.09
C ALA A 276 -2.64 18.07 -13.49
N ILE A 277 -2.12 17.27 -12.56
CA ILE A 277 -1.99 15.83 -12.73
C ILE A 277 -3.36 15.20 -12.47
N ARG A 278 -3.94 14.57 -13.49
CA ARG A 278 -5.26 13.95 -13.35
C ARG A 278 -5.20 12.78 -12.35
N PRO A 279 -6.09 12.73 -11.34
CA PRO A 279 -6.20 11.59 -10.44
C PRO A 279 -6.64 10.34 -11.20
N TRP A 280 -6.52 9.18 -10.58
CA TRP A 280 -7.15 7.97 -11.09
C TRP A 280 -8.67 8.05 -10.92
N ALA A 281 -9.44 7.44 -11.83
CA ALA A 281 -10.90 7.43 -11.79
C ALA A 281 -11.47 6.44 -10.74
N LEU A 282 -10.76 6.25 -9.63
CA LEU A 282 -10.98 5.20 -8.64
C LEU A 282 -12.36 5.29 -7.98
N GLY A 283 -12.78 6.48 -7.55
CA GLY A 283 -14.10 6.71 -6.94
C GLY A 283 -15.30 6.52 -7.87
N ALA A 284 -15.09 6.47 -9.19
CA ALA A 284 -16.13 6.19 -10.18
C ALA A 284 -16.11 4.72 -10.67
N SER A 285 -15.28 3.87 -10.06
CA SER A 285 -15.04 2.48 -10.47
C SER A 285 -15.54 1.47 -9.43
N SER A 286 -15.66 0.20 -9.82
CA SER A 286 -15.92 -0.91 -8.87
C SER A 286 -14.84 -1.09 -7.78
N PHE A 287 -13.72 -0.37 -7.85
CA PHE A 287 -12.69 -0.33 -6.82
C PHE A 287 -12.82 0.89 -5.88
N ALA A 288 -13.91 1.66 -5.94
CA ALA A 288 -14.11 2.83 -5.08
C ALA A 288 -13.98 2.52 -3.57
N ALA A 289 -14.52 1.39 -3.11
CA ALA A 289 -14.37 0.93 -1.72
C ALA A 289 -12.90 0.63 -1.30
N ALA A 290 -11.97 0.49 -2.26
CA ALA A 290 -10.56 0.28 -1.96
C ALA A 290 -9.73 1.57 -1.82
N GLY A 291 -10.24 2.73 -2.22
CA GLY A 291 -9.45 3.98 -2.15
C GLY A 291 -10.07 5.25 -2.74
N GLY A 292 -11.36 5.23 -3.06
CA GLY A 292 -12.04 6.28 -3.83
C GLY A 292 -12.62 7.43 -3.02
N VAL A 293 -12.48 7.45 -1.69
CA VAL A 293 -13.02 8.54 -0.86
C VAL A 293 -12.15 9.79 -0.99
N TRP A 294 -12.84 10.91 -1.17
CA TRP A 294 -12.33 12.26 -1.02
C TRP A 294 -13.01 12.92 0.17
N SER A 295 -12.28 13.70 0.94
CA SER A 295 -12.79 14.49 2.07
C SER A 295 -11.69 15.49 2.50
N THR A 296 -11.96 16.41 3.43
CA THR A 296 -10.98 17.42 3.84
C THR A 296 -9.78 16.85 4.60
N PHE A 297 -8.71 17.65 4.74
CA PHE A 297 -7.61 17.33 5.66
C PHE A 297 -8.07 17.26 7.11
N ASP A 298 -8.97 18.17 7.50
CA ASP A 298 -9.39 18.30 8.89
C ASP A 298 -10.33 17.12 9.26
N ASP A 299 -11.05 16.57 8.29
CA ASP A 299 -11.79 15.31 8.41
C ASP A 299 -10.88 14.07 8.55
N LEU A 300 -9.65 14.08 8.00
CA LEU A 300 -8.66 13.02 8.32
C LEU A 300 -8.28 13.06 9.80
N CYS A 301 -8.15 14.27 10.38
CA CYS A 301 -7.92 14.43 11.81
C CYS A 301 -9.12 13.96 12.63
N ARG A 302 -10.36 14.27 12.23
CA ARG A 302 -11.59 13.75 12.87
C ARG A 302 -11.68 12.23 12.81
N TYR A 303 -11.34 11.62 11.66
CA TYR A 303 -11.31 10.16 11.54
C TYR A 303 -10.24 9.55 12.45
N ALA A 304 -9.05 10.17 12.52
CA ALA A 304 -8.00 9.75 13.44
C ALA A 304 -8.45 9.82 14.91
N ASP A 305 -9.13 10.90 15.32
CA ASP A 305 -9.71 11.04 16.68
C ASP A 305 -10.70 9.92 17.00
N TRP A 306 -11.69 9.71 16.12
CA TRP A 306 -12.78 8.76 16.34
C TRP A 306 -12.32 7.30 16.30
N ALA A 307 -11.38 6.98 15.42
CA ALA A 307 -10.80 5.65 15.31
C ALA A 307 -9.88 5.34 16.50
N LEU A 308 -9.02 6.28 16.89
CA LEU A 308 -8.00 6.10 17.93
C LEU A 308 -8.44 6.58 19.33
N GLU A 309 -9.76 6.79 19.52
CA GLU A 309 -10.35 7.13 20.81
C GLU A 309 -9.96 6.09 21.89
N SER A 310 -9.65 6.57 23.10
CA SER A 310 -9.30 5.69 24.22
C SER A 310 -10.46 4.74 24.55
N GLY A 311 -10.21 3.43 24.51
CA GLY A 311 -11.23 2.41 24.71
C GLY A 311 -12.06 2.07 23.45
N ALA A 312 -11.76 2.65 22.28
CA ALA A 312 -12.41 2.25 21.03
C ALA A 312 -12.23 0.75 20.76
N PRO A 313 -13.29 0.02 20.32
CA PRO A 313 -13.18 -1.40 20.01
C PRO A 313 -12.27 -1.62 18.79
N ARG A 314 -11.65 -2.80 18.71
CA ARG A 314 -10.72 -3.17 17.62
C ARG A 314 -11.31 -3.07 16.22
N SER A 315 -12.64 -3.12 16.10
CA SER A 315 -13.39 -2.91 14.85
C SER A 315 -13.30 -1.49 14.30
N ARG A 316 -13.13 -0.44 15.12
CA ARG A 316 -12.96 0.95 14.63
C ARG A 316 -11.58 1.26 14.04
N THR A 317 -10.61 0.38 14.29
CA THR A 317 -9.18 0.63 14.06
C THR A 317 -8.60 -0.25 12.96
N VAL A 318 -9.41 -0.61 11.95
CA VAL A 318 -8.95 -1.44 10.82
C VAL A 318 -7.77 -0.78 10.10
N SER A 319 -6.66 -1.52 10.04
CA SER A 319 -5.37 -1.11 9.52
C SER A 319 -4.55 -2.36 9.19
N TRP A 320 -3.63 -2.23 8.23
CA TRP A 320 -2.65 -3.25 7.83
C TRP A 320 -1.22 -2.99 8.34
N GLN A 321 -1.00 -1.89 9.08
CA GLN A 321 0.30 -1.53 9.68
C GLN A 321 0.07 -1.31 11.19
N ARG A 322 0.01 -2.42 11.93
CA ARG A 322 -0.21 -2.43 13.39
C ARG A 322 0.96 -3.13 14.06
N SER A 323 1.50 -2.51 15.10
CA SER A 323 2.42 -3.12 16.06
C SER A 323 1.84 -3.02 17.47
N VAL A 324 2.53 -3.56 18.46
CA VAL A 324 2.13 -3.42 19.88
C VAL A 324 2.14 -1.95 20.34
N THR A 325 2.97 -1.11 19.72
CA THR A 325 3.22 0.28 20.15
C THR A 325 2.81 1.32 19.12
N SER A 326 2.30 0.91 17.95
CA SER A 326 1.89 1.83 16.89
C SER A 326 0.70 1.35 16.05
N ILE A 327 -0.15 2.29 15.68
CA ILE A 327 -1.22 2.11 14.69
C ILE A 327 -0.93 3.07 13.54
N TRP A 328 -0.79 2.54 12.33
CA TRP A 328 -0.51 3.29 11.12
C TRP A 328 -1.49 2.84 10.04
N ILE A 329 -2.09 3.77 9.33
CA ILE A 329 -2.85 3.51 8.10
C ILE A 329 -2.46 4.58 7.09
N ASN A 330 -2.19 4.19 5.84
CA ASN A 330 -1.78 5.11 4.79
C ASN A 330 -2.59 4.96 3.51
N GLY A 331 -2.42 5.91 2.61
CA GLY A 331 -3.12 5.97 1.32
C GLY A 331 -2.15 6.44 0.26
N GLU A 332 -2.06 5.69 -0.84
CA GLU A 332 -1.23 6.05 -1.99
C GLU A 332 -2.10 6.03 -3.25
N VAL A 333 -2.09 7.15 -3.96
CA VAL A 333 -2.74 7.34 -5.26
C VAL A 333 -1.74 7.96 -6.24
N ARG A 334 -2.16 8.19 -7.48
CA ARG A 334 -1.26 8.56 -8.59
C ARG A 334 -0.24 9.66 -8.28
N ALA A 335 -0.65 10.71 -7.58
CA ALA A 335 0.18 11.89 -7.33
C ALA A 335 -0.07 12.52 -5.95
N ALA A 336 -0.72 11.78 -5.05
CA ALA A 336 -0.99 12.19 -3.69
C ALA A 336 -0.87 11.00 -2.74
N GLY A 337 -0.77 11.28 -1.45
CA GLY A 337 -0.92 10.25 -0.42
C GLY A 337 -1.28 10.85 0.92
N ALA A 338 -1.85 10.01 1.78
CA ALA A 338 -2.30 10.33 3.13
C ALA A 338 -1.70 9.33 4.12
N VAL A 339 -1.60 9.73 5.39
CA VAL A 339 -1.22 8.85 6.49
C VAL A 339 -1.82 9.34 7.80
N ILE A 340 -2.27 8.38 8.62
CA ILE A 340 -2.53 8.53 10.04
C ILE A 340 -1.54 7.57 10.74
N ALA A 341 -0.64 8.09 11.56
CA ALA A 341 0.34 7.31 12.30
C ALA A 341 0.31 7.70 13.78
N SER A 342 0.18 6.72 14.66
CA SER A 342 0.09 6.92 16.11
C SER A 342 1.10 6.03 16.83
N ALA A 343 1.92 6.62 17.70
CA ALA A 343 2.83 5.91 18.61
C ALA A 343 3.20 6.80 19.80
N GLY A 344 3.44 6.19 20.97
CA GLY A 344 3.91 6.92 22.17
C GLY A 344 2.96 8.03 22.64
N GLY A 345 1.64 7.86 22.49
CA GLY A 345 0.63 8.88 22.82
C GLY A 345 0.53 10.05 21.83
N VAL A 346 1.35 10.07 20.77
CA VAL A 346 1.35 11.09 19.72
C VAL A 346 0.73 10.52 18.44
N THR A 347 -0.20 11.27 17.83
CA THR A 347 -0.75 10.92 16.50
C THR A 347 -0.40 12.00 15.48
N ALA A 348 0.25 11.63 14.39
CA ALA A 348 0.49 12.48 13.23
C ALA A 348 -0.48 12.13 12.09
N VAL A 349 -1.10 13.15 11.50
CA VAL A 349 -1.85 13.06 10.25
C VAL A 349 -1.11 13.89 9.22
N VAL A 350 -0.81 13.32 8.05
CA VAL A 350 -0.06 14.00 6.98
C VAL A 350 -0.68 13.65 5.63
N HIS A 351 -0.81 14.65 4.76
CA HIS A 351 -1.14 14.47 3.34
C HIS A 351 -0.11 15.21 2.48
N ALA A 352 0.30 14.61 1.37
CA ALA A 352 1.30 15.19 0.48
C ALA A 352 0.97 15.00 -1.02
N LEU A 353 1.33 16.00 -1.84
CA LEU A 353 1.08 16.13 -3.27
C LEU A 353 2.37 16.06 -4.08
N ALA A 354 2.30 15.54 -5.31
CA ALA A 354 3.39 15.50 -6.29
C ALA A 354 4.71 15.03 -5.67
N LYS A 355 4.63 13.89 -4.97
CA LYS A 355 5.61 13.39 -4.00
C LYS A 355 6.13 12.01 -4.38
N ALA A 356 7.30 11.64 -3.84
CA ALA A 356 7.81 10.28 -3.97
C ALA A 356 7.02 9.29 -3.09
N PRO A 357 6.89 8.00 -3.48
CA PRO A 357 6.29 6.96 -2.64
C PRO A 357 6.82 6.99 -1.20
N GLY A 358 5.93 6.79 -0.22
CA GLY A 358 6.29 6.78 1.20
C GLY A 358 6.79 8.12 1.77
N ALA A 359 6.65 9.26 1.06
CA ALA A 359 7.07 10.55 1.62
C ALA A 359 6.17 11.00 2.79
N THR A 360 4.87 10.75 2.70
CA THR A 360 3.89 10.96 3.79
C THR A 360 4.32 10.24 5.06
N ASP A 361 4.65 8.95 4.93
CA ASP A 361 5.00 8.09 6.06
C ASP A 361 6.32 8.53 6.71
N ARG A 362 7.32 8.90 5.91
CA ARG A 362 8.58 9.47 6.42
C ARG A 362 8.38 10.80 7.15
N ILE A 363 7.49 11.67 6.67
CA ILE A 363 7.14 12.92 7.37
C ILE A 363 6.42 12.60 8.69
N ALA A 364 5.42 11.73 8.67
CA ALA A 364 4.66 11.36 9.88
C ALA A 364 5.55 10.69 10.94
N ALA A 365 6.41 9.74 10.54
CA ALA A 365 7.36 9.10 11.44
C ALA A 365 8.32 10.12 12.08
N ALA A 366 8.90 11.03 11.30
CA ALA A 366 9.78 12.08 11.82
C ALA A 366 9.05 13.05 12.77
N LEU A 367 7.79 13.40 12.49
CA LEU A 367 6.97 14.24 13.36
C LEU A 367 6.66 13.55 14.70
N VAL A 368 6.26 12.28 14.69
CA VAL A 368 6.00 11.49 15.90
C VAL A 368 7.29 11.34 16.72
N GLU A 369 8.39 10.92 16.09
CA GLU A 369 9.68 10.70 16.74
C GLU A 369 10.26 12.01 17.33
N GLN A 370 10.03 13.16 16.67
CA GLN A 370 10.40 14.46 17.23
C GLN A 370 9.56 14.84 18.44
N GLU A 371 8.25 14.62 18.42
CA GLU A 371 7.35 15.03 19.51
C GLU A 371 7.43 14.10 20.74
N VAL A 372 7.61 12.79 20.54
CA VAL A 372 7.89 11.84 21.62
C VAL A 372 9.19 12.23 22.34
N ARG A 373 10.27 12.55 21.61
CA ARG A 373 11.53 13.05 22.23
C ARG A 373 11.41 14.39 22.95
N ARG A 374 10.39 15.20 22.65
CA ARG A 374 10.10 16.48 23.32
C ARG A 374 9.29 16.32 24.60
N THR A 375 8.73 15.14 24.81
CA THR A 375 7.92 14.79 25.97
C THR A 375 8.72 13.79 26.81
N PRO A 376 9.79 14.22 27.50
CA PRO A 376 10.48 13.35 28.44
C PRO A 376 9.49 12.90 29.52
N ASP A 377 9.64 11.66 29.97
CA ASP A 377 8.72 10.92 30.85
C ASP A 377 8.04 11.81 31.90
N GLY A 378 6.69 11.84 31.86
CA GLY A 378 5.83 12.56 32.81
C GLY A 378 5.42 11.72 34.01
#